data_AF-A0A2T2TY87-F1
#
_entry.id   AF-A0A2T2TY87-F1
#
_cell.length_a   1.000
_cell.length_b   1.000
_cell.length_c   1.000
_cell.angle_alpha   90.00
_cell.angle_beta   90.00
_cell.angle_gamma   90.00
#
_symmetry.space_group_name_H-M   'P 1'
#
loop_
_entity.id
_entity.type
_entity.pdbx_description
1 polymer ?
#
loop_
_entity_poly.entity_id
_entity_poly.type
_entity_poly.pdbx_seq_one_letter_code
_entity_poly.pdbx_strand_id
1 'polypeptide(L)'
;MPTFDAENFTTRLLAESLFYDLEYGLVGSVSLIDPEAERELYLASFMPDDGTYLGEAATAWEDAPELEDETDVAYALAVDSDVHGRYEVPEAAAQSLLELAREHDLLPSVTVLFEDAEM
;
A
#
# COMPACT_ATOMS: atom_id res chain seq x y z
N MET A 1 23.84 23.11 -6.02
CA MET A 1 23.36 21.79 -5.57
C MET A 1 21.91 21.66 -5.98
N PRO A 2 21.43 20.47 -6.36
CA PRO A 2 20.00 20.27 -6.58
C PRO A 2 19.23 20.62 -5.29
N THR A 3 18.07 21.26 -5.45
CA THR A 3 17.17 21.56 -4.33
C THR A 3 16.42 20.29 -3.97
N PHE A 4 16.19 20.05 -2.68
CA PHE A 4 15.39 18.91 -2.25
C PHE A 4 13.98 19.01 -2.82
N ASP A 5 13.52 17.92 -3.43
CA ASP A 5 12.17 17.77 -3.98
C ASP A 5 11.46 16.68 -3.18
N ALA A 6 10.57 17.10 -2.28
CA ALA A 6 9.83 16.20 -1.41
C ALA A 6 8.89 15.29 -2.21
N GLU A 7 8.29 15.80 -3.28
CA GLU A 7 7.36 15.03 -4.09
C GLU A 7 8.08 13.94 -4.87
N ASN A 8 9.20 14.28 -5.49
CA ASN A 8 10.03 13.29 -6.17
C ASN A 8 10.58 12.25 -5.18
N PHE A 9 11.04 12.69 -4.00
CA PHE A 9 11.53 11.80 -2.96
C PHE A 9 10.45 10.82 -2.49
N THR A 10 9.26 11.30 -2.17
CA THR A 10 8.14 10.45 -1.71
C THR A 10 7.69 9.50 -2.80
N THR A 11 7.55 9.97 -4.04
CA THR A 11 7.16 9.11 -5.18
C THR A 11 8.17 7.98 -5.38
N ARG A 12 9.47 8.29 -5.27
CA ARG A 12 10.53 7.27 -5.35
C ARG A 12 10.45 6.28 -4.20
N LEU A 13 10.24 6.75 -2.97
CA LEU A 13 10.13 5.86 -1.81
C LEU A 13 8.92 4.91 -1.94
N LEU A 14 7.78 5.41 -2.41
CA LEU A 14 6.59 4.59 -2.67
C LEU A 14 6.86 3.56 -3.78
N ALA A 15 7.46 3.98 -4.89
CA ALA A 15 7.78 3.10 -6.01
C ALA A 15 8.73 1.95 -5.59
N GLU A 16 9.78 2.26 -4.82
CA GLU A 16 10.74 1.27 -4.31
C GLU A 16 10.12 0.34 -3.25
N SER A 17 9.01 0.75 -2.61
CA SER A 17 8.28 -0.09 -1.65
C SER A 17 7.36 -1.10 -2.34
N LEU A 18 7.01 -0.87 -3.61
CA LEU A 18 6.25 -1.78 -4.46
C LEU A 18 7.21 -2.72 -5.20
N PHE A 19 7.75 -3.70 -4.49
CA PHE A 19 8.70 -4.67 -5.04
C PHE A 19 8.14 -6.09 -5.03
N TYR A 20 8.75 -6.95 -5.83
CA TYR A 20 8.56 -8.39 -5.76
C TYR A 20 9.90 -9.09 -5.78
N ASP A 21 10.16 -9.91 -4.76
CA ASP A 21 11.35 -10.76 -4.68
C ASP A 21 10.96 -12.21 -4.97
N LEU A 22 11.31 -12.67 -6.17
CA LEU A 22 11.03 -14.03 -6.65
C LEU A 22 11.80 -15.11 -5.86
N GLU A 23 12.98 -14.80 -5.31
CA GLU A 23 13.79 -15.77 -4.57
C GLU A 23 13.10 -16.16 -3.26
N TYR A 24 12.45 -15.18 -2.62
CA TYR A 24 11.82 -15.32 -1.31
C TYR A 24 10.28 -15.30 -1.34
N GLY A 25 9.66 -15.10 -2.52
CA GLY A 25 8.20 -14.95 -2.64
C GLY A 25 7.68 -13.75 -1.85
N LEU A 26 8.41 -12.63 -1.84
CA LEU A 26 8.05 -11.45 -1.05
C LEU A 26 7.41 -10.40 -1.95
N VAL A 27 6.27 -9.87 -1.52
CA VAL A 27 5.60 -8.73 -2.16
C VAL A 27 5.66 -7.55 -1.20
N GLY A 28 6.29 -6.47 -1.63
CA GLY A 28 6.17 -5.16 -0.98
C GLY A 28 4.84 -4.52 -1.35
N SER A 29 4.08 -4.12 -0.34
CA SER A 29 2.77 -3.49 -0.50
C SER A 29 2.72 -2.17 0.26
N VAL A 30 1.91 -1.25 -0.25
CA VAL A 30 1.66 0.05 0.37
C VAL A 30 0.17 0.22 0.60
N SER A 31 -0.21 0.42 1.85
CA SER A 31 -1.56 0.74 2.29
C SER A 31 -1.70 2.23 2.54
N LEU A 32 -2.86 2.81 2.25
CA LEU A 32 -3.25 4.17 2.63
C LEU A 32 -4.32 4.10 3.71
N ILE A 33 -3.98 4.58 4.90
CA ILE A 33 -4.80 4.48 6.11
C ILE A 33 -5.51 5.80 6.36
N ASP A 34 -6.82 5.72 6.58
CA ASP A 34 -7.62 6.82 7.12
C ASP A 34 -7.48 6.83 8.64
N PRO A 35 -6.80 7.86 9.22
CA PRO A 35 -6.59 7.93 10.65
C PRO A 35 -7.86 8.33 11.43
N GLU A 36 -8.88 8.91 10.77
CA GLU A 36 -10.13 9.25 11.43
C GLU A 36 -11.07 8.05 11.52
N ALA A 37 -11.09 7.22 10.47
CA ALA A 37 -11.89 6.00 10.43
C ALA A 37 -11.13 4.75 10.91
N GLU A 38 -9.85 4.89 11.25
CA GLU A 38 -8.95 3.82 11.73
C GLU A 38 -8.98 2.59 10.80
N ARG A 39 -8.83 2.81 9.49
CA ARG A 39 -8.93 1.72 8.50
C ARG A 39 -8.17 1.99 7.21
N GLU A 40 -7.78 0.92 6.52
CA GLU A 40 -7.15 0.98 5.20
C GLU A 40 -8.19 1.36 4.12
N LEU A 41 -7.96 2.41 3.34
CA LEU A 41 -8.84 2.76 2.21
C LEU A 41 -8.33 2.27 0.86
N TYR A 42 -7.01 2.22 0.70
CA TYR A 42 -6.39 1.77 -0.54
C TYR A 42 -5.19 0.88 -0.25
N LEU A 43 -4.97 -0.09 -1.14
CA LEU A 43 -3.81 -0.97 -1.14
C LEU A 43 -3.19 -0.95 -2.53
N ALA A 44 -1.88 -0.97 -2.60
CA ALA A 44 -1.16 -1.24 -3.83
C ALA A 44 -0.06 -2.27 -3.62
N SER A 45 0.08 -3.15 -4.62
CA SER A 45 1.07 -4.23 -4.61
C SER A 45 1.45 -4.62 -6.05
N PHE A 46 2.49 -5.44 -6.18
CA PHE A 46 2.84 -6.07 -7.44
C PHE A 46 2.06 -7.37 -7.61
N MET A 47 1.54 -7.62 -8.82
CA MET A 47 0.84 -8.85 -9.22
C MET A 47 1.79 -9.73 -10.05
N PRO A 48 2.32 -10.84 -9.48
CA PRO A 48 3.26 -11.70 -10.18
C PRO A 48 2.70 -12.36 -11.45
N ASP A 49 1.40 -12.65 -11.46
CA ASP A 49 0.73 -13.36 -12.55
C ASP A 49 0.77 -12.61 -13.90
N ASP A 50 0.57 -11.28 -13.87
CA ASP A 50 0.51 -10.45 -15.07
C ASP A 50 1.63 -9.39 -15.13
N GLY A 51 2.47 -9.30 -14.09
CA GLY A 51 3.61 -8.40 -14.03
C GLY A 51 3.22 -6.93 -13.88
N THR A 52 2.00 -6.64 -13.43
CA THR A 52 1.51 -5.28 -13.23
C THR A 52 1.45 -4.88 -11.77
N TYR A 53 1.30 -3.59 -11.51
CA TYR A 53 1.00 -3.06 -10.19
C TYR A 53 -0.50 -2.83 -10.08
N LEU A 54 -1.11 -3.41 -9.07
CA LEU A 54 -2.54 -3.28 -8.82
C LEU A 54 -2.75 -2.26 -7.70
N GLY A 55 -3.62 -1.29 -7.94
CA GLY A 55 -4.17 -0.42 -6.91
C GLY A 55 -5.62 -0.81 -6.66
N GLU A 56 -5.98 -0.96 -5.39
CA GLU A 56 -7.28 -1.46 -4.94
C GLU A 56 -7.89 -0.47 -3.96
N ALA A 57 -9.22 -0.35 -3.97
CA ALA A 57 -9.99 0.43 -3.03
C ALA A 57 -10.80 -0.51 -2.14
N ALA A 58 -10.64 -0.38 -0.83
CA ALA A 58 -11.33 -1.23 0.14
C ALA A 58 -12.85 -1.01 0.09
N THR A 59 -13.60 -2.11 0.07
CA THR A 59 -15.08 -2.11 0.09
C THR A 59 -15.65 -2.73 1.36
N ALA A 60 -14.85 -3.56 2.05
CA ALA A 60 -15.15 -4.11 3.36
C ALA A 60 -13.88 -4.23 4.20
N TRP A 61 -14.04 -4.22 5.52
CA TRP A 61 -12.96 -4.24 6.51
C TRP A 61 -13.16 -5.36 7.52
N GLU A 62 -12.07 -5.81 8.11
CA GLU A 62 -12.11 -6.66 9.29
C GLU A 62 -12.74 -5.93 10.49
N ASP A 63 -13.04 -6.69 11.54
CA ASP A 63 -13.44 -6.10 12.82
C ASP A 63 -12.27 -5.29 13.40
N ALA A 64 -12.59 -4.20 14.11
CA ALA A 64 -11.57 -3.34 14.70
C ALA A 64 -10.57 -4.16 15.55
N PRO A 65 -9.26 -4.02 15.30
CA PRO A 65 -8.28 -4.85 15.99
C PRO A 65 -8.24 -4.54 17.49
N GLU A 66 -8.10 -5.59 18.30
CA GLU A 66 -7.81 -5.43 19.73
C GLU A 66 -6.37 -4.94 19.88
N LEU A 67 -6.20 -3.73 20.41
CA LEU A 67 -4.88 -3.17 20.72
C LEU A 67 -4.25 -3.93 21.89
N GLU A 68 -3.07 -4.49 21.68
CA GLU A 68 -2.27 -5.08 22.77
C GLU A 68 -1.52 -4.00 23.57
N ASP A 69 -1.08 -2.91 22.91
CA ASP A 69 -0.46 -1.73 23.52
C ASP A 69 -1.14 -0.41 23.08
N GLU A 70 -1.12 0.61 23.95
CA GLU A 70 -1.62 1.96 23.63
C GLU A 70 -0.78 2.66 22.55
N THR A 71 0.42 2.14 22.25
CA THR A 71 1.27 2.63 21.16
C THR A 71 1.05 1.92 19.82
N ASP A 72 0.27 0.85 19.79
CA ASP A 72 -0.01 0.15 18.55
C ASP A 72 -0.95 0.98 17.69
N VAL A 73 -0.66 1.06 16.39
CA VAL A 73 -1.55 1.71 15.44
C VAL A 73 -2.54 0.66 14.96
N ALA A 74 -3.69 0.58 15.62
CA ALA A 74 -4.81 -0.24 15.17
C ALA A 74 -5.48 0.44 13.98
N TYR A 75 -5.45 -0.23 12.84
CA TYR A 75 -6.36 0.08 11.75
C TYR A 75 -6.94 -1.22 11.21
N ALA A 76 -8.22 -1.21 10.87
CA ALA A 76 -8.86 -2.35 10.24
C ALA A 76 -8.36 -2.49 8.80
N LEU A 77 -7.83 -3.68 8.48
CA LEU A 77 -7.41 -4.05 7.13
C LEU A 77 -8.62 -4.35 6.22
N ALA A 78 -8.44 -4.13 4.92
CA ALA A 78 -9.45 -4.50 3.94
C ALA A 78 -9.58 -6.03 3.84
N VAL A 79 -10.82 -6.52 3.77
CA VAL A 79 -11.14 -7.93 3.50
C VAL A 79 -11.83 -8.14 2.15
N ASP A 80 -12.25 -7.05 1.53
CA ASP A 80 -12.80 -7.02 0.18
C ASP A 80 -12.43 -5.69 -0.49
N SER A 81 -12.26 -5.71 -1.81
CA SER A 81 -11.74 -4.59 -2.58
C SER A 81 -12.27 -4.58 -4.00
N ASP A 82 -12.36 -3.38 -4.56
CA ASP A 82 -12.54 -3.16 -6.00
C ASP A 82 -11.24 -2.66 -6.61
N VAL A 83 -10.98 -3.03 -7.86
CA VAL A 83 -9.83 -2.51 -8.60
C VAL A 83 -9.98 -1.01 -8.82
N HIS A 84 -9.08 -0.24 -8.23
CA HIS A 84 -8.97 1.20 -8.46
C HIS A 84 -8.17 1.50 -9.73
N GLY A 85 -7.06 0.78 -9.94
CA GLY A 85 -6.18 1.01 -11.08
C GLY A 85 -5.21 -0.15 -11.34
N ARG A 86 -4.67 -0.20 -12.56
CA ARG A 86 -3.60 -1.10 -12.97
C ARG A 86 -2.49 -0.31 -13.66
N TYR A 87 -1.24 -0.60 -13.31
CA TYR A 87 -0.10 0.19 -13.76
C TYR A 87 1.03 -0.72 -14.25
N GLU A 88 1.71 -0.30 -15.32
CA GLU A 88 2.81 -1.06 -15.92
C GLU A 88 4.16 -0.81 -15.23
N VAL A 89 4.29 0.29 -14.48
CA VAL A 89 5.54 0.70 -13.82
C VAL A 89 5.25 1.18 -12.39
N PRO A 90 6.17 0.95 -11.43
CA PRO A 90 5.94 1.29 -10.03
C PRO A 90 5.80 2.79 -9.83
N GLU A 91 6.47 3.63 -10.62
CA GLU A 91 6.34 5.08 -10.53
C GLU A 91 4.91 5.56 -10.83
N ALA A 92 4.17 4.89 -11.71
CA ALA A 92 2.80 5.25 -12.02
C ALA A 92 1.84 4.87 -10.88
N ALA A 93 2.04 3.69 -10.27
CA ALA A 93 1.31 3.28 -9.07
C ALA A 93 1.61 4.22 -7.89
N ALA A 94 2.89 4.54 -7.68
CA ALA A 94 3.34 5.46 -6.64
C ALA A 94 2.76 6.87 -6.78
N GLN A 95 2.67 7.38 -8.01
CA GLN A 95 2.04 8.67 -8.29
C GLN A 95 0.55 8.64 -7.92
N SER A 96 -0.17 7.58 -8.31
CA SER A 96 -1.58 7.40 -7.95
C SER A 96 -1.77 7.34 -6.43
N LEU A 97 -0.94 6.59 -5.71
CA LEU A 97 -0.99 6.53 -4.25
C LEU A 97 -0.76 7.90 -3.61
N LEU A 98 0.22 8.67 -4.11
CA LEU A 98 0.51 10.00 -3.59
C LEU A 98 -0.65 10.97 -3.84
N GLU A 99 -1.33 10.86 -4.98
CA GLU A 99 -2.53 11.63 -5.29
C GLU A 99 -3.69 11.29 -4.36
N LEU A 100 -3.98 9.99 -4.16
CA LEU A 100 -5.03 9.52 -3.26
C LEU A 100 -4.76 9.91 -1.80
N ALA A 101 -3.51 9.78 -1.34
CA ALA A 101 -3.12 10.18 0.00
C ALA A 101 -3.34 11.67 0.24
N ARG A 102 -3.09 12.51 -0.77
CA ARG A 102 -3.35 13.96 -0.70
C ARG A 102 -4.83 14.30 -0.78
N GLU A 103 -5.59 13.59 -1.60
CA GLU A 103 -7.02 13.83 -1.78
C GLU A 103 -7.82 13.52 -0.52
N HIS A 104 -7.39 12.49 0.22
CA HIS A 104 -8.13 11.94 1.37
C HIS A 104 -7.38 12.09 2.71
N ASP A 105 -6.28 12.84 2.75
CA ASP A 105 -5.45 13.05 3.96
C ASP A 105 -4.99 11.74 4.63
N LEU A 106 -4.58 10.75 3.83
CA LEU A 106 -4.24 9.39 4.29
C LEU A 106 -2.77 9.23 4.69
N LEU A 107 -2.53 8.34 5.64
CA LEU A 107 -1.20 7.94 6.08
C LEU A 107 -0.71 6.72 5.28
N PRO A 108 0.55 6.72 4.80
CA PRO A 108 1.12 5.52 4.19
C PRO A 108 1.52 4.50 5.27
N SER A 109 1.24 3.23 5.01
CA SER A 109 1.80 2.09 5.74
C SER A 109 2.42 1.12 4.74
N VAL A 110 3.60 0.58 5.07
CA VAL A 110 4.33 -0.37 4.19
C VAL A 110 4.36 -1.73 4.85
N THR A 111 3.92 -2.74 4.12
CA THR A 111 3.86 -4.12 4.61
C THR A 111 4.52 -5.05 3.60
N VAL A 112 5.31 -5.99 4.11
CA VAL A 112 5.87 -7.08 3.31
C VAL A 112 4.98 -8.30 3.49
N LEU A 113 4.36 -8.72 2.38
CA LEU A 113 3.56 -9.92 2.31
C LEU A 113 4.43 -11.08 1.82
N PHE A 114 4.18 -12.26 2.37
CA PHE A 114 4.83 -13.49 1.96
C PHE A 114 3.82 -14.26 1.12
N GLU A 115 4.18 -14.65 -0.10
CA GLU A 115 3.48 -15.74 -0.78
C GLU A 115 3.68 -16.97 0.12
N ASP A 116 2.63 -17.35 0.87
CA ASP A 116 2.67 -18.50 1.77
C ASP A 116 3.32 -19.67 1.03
N ALA A 117 4.52 -20.05 1.48
CA ALA A 117 5.08 -21.33 1.10
C ALA A 117 4.10 -22.37 1.64
N GLU A 118 3.23 -22.90 0.78
CA GLU A 118 2.40 -24.06 1.10
C GLU A 118 3.28 -25.08 1.85
N MET A 119 3.05 -25.24 3.16
CA MET A 119 3.65 -26.31 3.96
C MET A 119 2.86 -27.59 3.80
#